data_AF-A0A9D9L039-F1
#
_entry.id   AF-A0A9D9L039-F1
#
_cell.length_a   1.000
_cell.length_b   1.000
_cell.length_c   1.000
_cell.angle_alpha   90.00
_cell.angle_beta   90.00
_cell.angle_gamma   90.00
#
_symmetry.space_group_name_H-M   'P 1'
#
loop_
_entity.id
_entity.type
_entity.pdbx_description
1 polymer ?
#
loop_
_entity_poly.entity_id
_entity_poly.type
_entity_poly.pdbx_seq_one_letter_code
_entity_poly.pdbx_strand_id
1 'polypeptide(L)'
;MATFPLTMDKHIIFCIIGFVFFILQFFRQGFKYQIISAFAIAGTLLLYINDSSAWRYGVGALELVLVILIFTVMTIEKKKEEQKMLAAKQAEELAAAEGAMQAAGDENHE
;
A
#
# COMPACT_ATOMS: atom_id res chain seq x y z
N MET A 1 28.81 -19.48 -12.57
CA MET A 1 28.92 -18.42 -11.55
C MET A 1 27.54 -18.29 -10.91
N ALA A 2 27.38 -18.53 -9.62
CA ALA A 2 26.06 -18.57 -8.99
C ALA A 2 25.54 -17.14 -8.75
N THR A 3 24.64 -16.68 -9.63
CA THR A 3 24.23 -15.26 -9.74
C THR A 3 23.19 -14.82 -8.69
N PHE A 4 22.67 -15.72 -7.85
CA PHE A 4 21.78 -15.37 -6.74
C PHE A 4 21.92 -16.39 -5.59
N PRO A 5 22.02 -15.98 -4.31
CA PRO A 5 22.25 -16.89 -3.18
C PRO A 5 21.02 -17.73 -2.81
N LEU A 6 19.86 -17.45 -3.40
CA LEU A 6 18.63 -18.21 -3.26
C LEU A 6 18.47 -19.17 -4.44
N THR A 7 18.35 -20.46 -4.14
CA THR A 7 17.94 -21.48 -5.12
C THR A 7 16.55 -21.15 -5.64
N MET A 8 16.29 -21.39 -6.92
CA MET A 8 15.03 -21.07 -7.60
C MET A 8 13.81 -21.62 -6.85
N ASP A 9 13.92 -22.84 -6.30
CA ASP A 9 12.89 -23.48 -5.46
C ASP A 9 12.49 -22.64 -4.24
N LYS A 10 13.47 -22.03 -3.55
CA LYS A 10 13.23 -21.20 -2.37
C LYS A 10 12.61 -19.85 -2.75
N HIS A 11 12.99 -19.32 -3.92
CA HIS A 11 12.45 -18.06 -4.43
C HIS A 11 10.98 -18.18 -4.83
N ILE A 12 10.59 -19.31 -5.42
CA ILE A 12 9.18 -19.63 -5.69
C ILE A 12 8.37 -19.65 -4.40
N ILE A 13 8.84 -20.39 -3.38
CA ILE A 13 8.15 -20.48 -2.08
C ILE A 13 7.98 -19.09 -1.47
N PHE A 14 9.04 -18.27 -1.50
CA PHE A 14 8.97 -16.89 -1.04
C PHE A 14 7.97 -16.05 -1.83
N CYS A 15 7.95 -16.16 -3.17
CA CYS A 15 6.99 -15.46 -4.01
C CYS A 15 5.54 -15.86 -3.72
N ILE A 16 5.26 -17.15 -3.49
CA ILE A 16 3.92 -17.64 -3.16
C ILE A 16 3.47 -17.07 -1.80
N ILE A 17 4.32 -17.16 -0.78
CA ILE A 17 4.01 -16.63 0.55
C ILE A 17 3.79 -15.12 0.48
N GLY A 18 4.68 -14.39 -0.21
CA GLY A 18 4.55 -12.95 -0.43
C GLY A 18 3.26 -12.59 -1.15
N PHE A 19 2.95 -13.27 -2.25
CA PHE A 19 1.73 -13.04 -3.04
C PHE A 19 0.46 -13.23 -2.19
N VAL A 20 0.38 -14.33 -1.43
CA VAL A 20 -0.74 -14.57 -0.50
C VAL A 20 -0.79 -13.49 0.57
N PHE A 21 0.35 -13.10 1.14
CA PHE A 21 0.42 -12.05 2.15
C PHE A 21 -0.10 -10.71 1.60
N PHE A 22 0.32 -10.29 0.39
CA PHE A 22 -0.15 -9.05 -0.22
C PHE A 22 -1.63 -9.09 -0.60
N ILE A 23 -2.16 -10.24 -1.01
CA ILE A 23 -3.61 -10.42 -1.23
C ILE A 23 -4.37 -10.30 0.09
N LEU A 24 -3.94 -10.99 1.15
CA LEU A 24 -4.58 -10.89 2.46
C LEU A 24 -4.49 -9.46 3.02
N GLN A 25 -3.37 -8.77 2.75
CA GLN A 25 -3.21 -7.38 3.14
C GLN A 25 -4.12 -6.46 2.32
N PHE A 26 -4.33 -6.75 1.03
CA PHE A 26 -5.30 -6.08 0.16
C PHE A 26 -6.71 -6.15 0.72
N PHE A 27 -7.16 -7.32 1.17
CA PHE A 27 -8.48 -7.45 1.79
C PHE A 27 -8.59 -6.70 3.12
N ARG A 28 -7.49 -6.52 3.86
CA ARG A 28 -7.52 -5.88 5.18
C ARG A 28 -7.36 -4.37 5.14
N GLN A 29 -6.50 -3.85 4.27
CA GLN A 29 -6.24 -2.41 4.16
C GLN A 29 -6.94 -1.75 2.96
N GLY A 30 -7.37 -2.51 1.95
CA GLY A 30 -8.13 -1.99 0.81
C GLY A 30 -7.36 -1.09 -0.15
N PHE A 31 -6.03 -1.05 -0.02
CA PHE A 31 -5.19 -0.11 -0.77
C PHE A 31 -4.74 -0.65 -2.12
N LYS A 32 -4.79 0.20 -3.15
CA LYS A 32 -4.48 -0.18 -4.53
C LYS A 32 -3.01 -0.58 -4.72
N TYR A 33 -2.10 -0.06 -3.88
CA TYR A 33 -0.68 -0.39 -3.98
C TYR A 33 -0.37 -1.85 -3.67
N GLN A 34 -1.20 -2.56 -2.90
CA GLN A 34 -0.95 -3.97 -2.55
C GLN A 34 -1.11 -4.92 -3.73
N ILE A 35 -2.00 -4.61 -4.69
CA ILE A 35 -2.08 -5.36 -5.95
C ILE A 35 -0.79 -5.16 -6.76
N ILE A 36 -0.30 -3.91 -6.83
CA ILE A 36 0.96 -3.59 -7.54
C ILE A 36 2.13 -4.33 -6.88
N SER A 37 2.17 -4.42 -5.55
CA SER A 37 3.17 -5.20 -4.82
C SER A 37 3.08 -6.70 -5.09
N ALA A 38 1.88 -7.26 -5.20
CA ALA A 38 1.69 -8.67 -5.56
C ALA A 38 2.24 -8.99 -6.96
N PHE A 39 1.99 -8.11 -7.93
CA PHE A 39 2.57 -8.23 -9.28
C PHE A 39 4.08 -8.01 -9.29
N ALA A 40 4.61 -7.07 -8.50
CA ALA A 40 6.05 -6.86 -8.39
C ALA A 40 6.77 -8.11 -7.87
N ILE A 41 6.23 -8.76 -6.83
CA ILE A 41 6.80 -10.00 -6.29
C ILE A 41 6.73 -11.14 -7.28
N ALA A 42 5.57 -11.34 -7.94
CA ALA A 42 5.47 -12.35 -8.99
C ALA A 42 6.42 -12.04 -10.16
N GLY A 43 6.65 -10.76 -10.46
CA GLY A 43 7.61 -10.28 -11.45
C GLY A 43 9.06 -10.65 -11.13
N THR A 44 9.44 -10.80 -9.86
CA THR A 44 10.80 -11.24 -9.49
C THR A 44 11.14 -12.63 -10.07
N LEU A 45 10.14 -13.47 -10.38
CA LEU A 45 10.34 -14.77 -11.02
C LEU A 45 10.82 -14.65 -12.46
N LEU A 46 10.55 -13.53 -13.15
CA LEU A 46 11.04 -13.29 -14.51
C LEU A 46 12.58 -13.27 -14.57
N LEU A 47 13.27 -13.03 -13.45
CA LEU A 47 14.73 -13.11 -13.36
C LEU A 47 15.28 -14.51 -13.70
N TYR A 48 14.46 -15.56 -13.58
CA TYR A 48 14.84 -16.95 -13.85
C TYR A 48 14.52 -17.43 -15.28
N ILE A 49 13.84 -16.62 -16.10
CA ILE A 49 13.49 -16.99 -17.49
C ILE A 49 14.72 -17.01 -18.41
N ASN A 50 15.70 -16.15 -18.17
CA ASN A 50 16.87 -16.04 -19.01
C ASN A 50 18.09 -15.65 -18.18
N ASP A 51 19.19 -16.38 -18.36
CA ASP A 51 20.45 -16.20 -17.63
C ASP A 51 21.29 -15.01 -18.15
N SER A 52 20.89 -14.41 -19.27
CA SER A 52 21.58 -13.25 -19.85
C SER A 52 21.64 -12.07 -18.90
N SER A 53 22.83 -11.48 -18.74
CA SER A 53 23.05 -10.30 -17.90
C SER A 53 22.15 -9.13 -18.30
N ALA A 54 21.91 -8.92 -19.60
CA ALA A 54 21.03 -7.85 -20.08
C ALA A 54 19.56 -8.07 -19.66
N TRP A 55 19.09 -9.32 -19.63
CA TRP A 55 17.74 -9.65 -19.18
C TRP A 55 17.56 -9.35 -17.70
N ARG A 56 18.52 -9.76 -16.87
CA ARG A 56 18.53 -9.50 -15.43
C ARG A 56 18.50 -8.00 -15.11
N TYR A 57 19.31 -7.20 -15.80
CA TYR A 57 19.30 -5.74 -15.62
C TYR A 57 17.97 -5.12 -16.08
N GLY A 58 17.37 -5.60 -17.16
CA GLY A 58 16.07 -5.11 -17.64
C GLY A 58 14.94 -5.38 -16.65
N VAL A 59 14.83 -6.62 -16.17
CA VAL A 59 13.83 -7.02 -15.16
C VAL A 59 14.08 -6.30 -13.83
N GLY A 60 15.34 -6.21 -13.38
CA GLY A 60 15.68 -5.49 -12.16
C GLY A 60 15.38 -3.98 -12.23
N ALA A 61 15.61 -3.34 -13.38
CA ALA A 61 15.24 -1.93 -13.58
C ALA A 61 13.72 -1.73 -13.56
N LEU A 62 12.96 -2.65 -14.17
CA LEU A 62 11.51 -2.65 -14.12
C LEU A 62 11.00 -2.80 -12.67
N GLU A 63 11.55 -3.74 -11.90
CA GLU A 63 11.22 -3.92 -10.49
C GLU A 63 11.49 -2.67 -9.67
N LEU A 64 12.63 -2.01 -9.89
CA LEU A 64 12.97 -0.77 -9.20
C LEU A 64 11.91 0.32 -9.46
N VAL A 65 11.44 0.44 -10.71
CA VAL A 65 10.37 1.38 -11.08
C VAL A 65 9.05 1.03 -10.39
N LEU A 66 8.67 -0.26 -10.34
CA LEU A 66 7.48 -0.70 -9.61
C LEU A 66 7.57 -0.37 -8.11
N VAL A 67 8.73 -0.57 -7.49
CA VAL A 67 8.94 -0.25 -6.06
C VAL A 67 8.77 1.24 -5.79
N ILE A 68 9.31 2.10 -6.66
CA ILE A 68 9.13 3.56 -6.57
C ILE A 68 7.65 3.94 -6.73
N LEU A 69 6.94 3.33 -7.69
CA LEU A 69 5.50 3.51 -7.87
C LEU A 69 4.70 3.07 -6.63
N ILE A 70 5.03 1.93 -6.04
CA ILE A 70 4.39 1.46 -4.80
C ILE A 70 4.62 2.47 -3.67
N PHE A 71 5.86 2.94 -3.49
CA PHE A 71 6.20 3.89 -2.43
C PHE A 71 5.46 5.23 -2.58
N THR A 72 5.35 5.73 -3.81
CA THR A 72 4.64 6.99 -4.10
C THR A 72 3.14 6.85 -3.86
N VAL A 73 2.49 5.79 -4.39
CA VAL A 73 1.06 5.54 -4.16
C VAL A 73 0.75 5.33 -2.68
N MET A 74 1.59 4.57 -1.97
CA MET A 74 1.46 4.37 -0.52
C MET A 74 1.52 5.70 0.24
N THR A 75 2.46 6.59 -0.11
CA THR A 75 2.59 7.90 0.55
C THR A 75 1.35 8.77 0.31
N ILE A 76 0.78 8.73 -0.90
CA ILE A 76 -0.42 9.48 -1.26
C ILE A 76 -1.66 8.93 -0.52
N GLU A 77 -1.83 7.61 -0.49
CA GLU A 77 -2.99 6.99 0.16
C GLU A 77 -2.98 7.21 1.68
N LYS A 78 -1.82 7.11 2.34
CA LYS A 78 -1.69 7.42 3.78
C LYS A 78 -2.06 8.87 4.10
N LYS A 79 -1.59 9.83 3.30
CA LYS A 79 -1.95 11.24 3.46
C LYS A 79 -3.45 11.48 3.26
N LYS A 80 -4.06 10.79 2.29
CA LYS A 80 -5.49 10.89 2.03
C LYS A 80 -6.33 10.34 3.19
N GLU A 81 -5.91 9.25 3.81
CA GLU A 81 -6.58 8.73 5.00
C GLU A 81 -6.45 9.66 6.21
N GLU A 82 -5.25 10.18 6.46
CA GLU A 82 -5.01 11.12 7.57
C GLU A 82 -5.88 12.38 7.43
N GLN A 83 -5.98 12.95 6.21
CA GLN A 83 -6.87 14.07 5.92
C GLN A 83 -8.34 13.73 6.14
N LYS A 84 -8.79 12.54 5.73
CA LYS A 84 -10.18 12.10 5.98
C LYS A 84 -10.47 11.97 7.47
N MET A 85 -9.53 11.46 8.26
CA MET A 85 -9.71 11.36 9.71
C MET A 85 -9.74 12.74 10.38
N LEU A 86 -8.88 13.67 9.98
CA LEU A 86 -8.91 15.03 10.50
C LEU A 86 -10.23 15.73 10.16
N ALA A 87 -10.69 15.62 8.91
CA ALA A 87 -11.96 16.21 8.48
C ALA A 87 -13.16 15.61 9.24
N ALA A 88 -13.14 14.30 9.50
CA ALA A 88 -14.19 13.64 10.29
C ALA A 88 -14.20 14.14 11.74
N LYS A 89 -13.03 14.27 12.39
CA LYS A 89 -12.92 14.83 13.75
C LYS A 89 -13.37 16.28 13.82
N GLN A 90 -12.99 17.10 12.85
CA GLN A 90 -13.42 18.50 12.79
C GLN A 90 -14.93 18.63 12.59
N ALA A 91 -15.54 17.79 11.75
CA ALA A 91 -16.99 17.78 11.57
C ALA A 91 -17.73 17.35 12.85
N GLU A 92 -17.20 16.37 13.58
CA GLU A 92 -17.75 15.93 14.87
C GLU A 92 -17.64 17.03 15.93
N GLU A 93 -16.49 17.71 16.02
CA GLU A 93 -16.27 18.81 16.97
C GLU A 93 -17.16 20.03 16.64
N LEU A 94 -17.34 20.35 15.35
CA LEU A 94 -18.24 21.42 14.92
C LEU A 94 -19.69 21.10 15.27
N ALA A 95 -20.13 19.86 15.02
CA ALA A 95 -21.49 19.42 15.34
C ALA A 95 -21.74 19.40 16.86
N ALA A 96 -20.74 19.03 17.66
CA ALA A 96 -20.81 19.11 19.12
C ALA A 96 -20.88 20.55 19.64
N ALA A 97 -20.13 21.47 19.03
CA ALA A 97 -20.15 22.89 19.37
C ALA A 97 -21.49 23.57 19.00
N GLU A 98 -22.05 23.25 17.82
CA GLU A 98 -23.38 23.74 17.42
C GLU A 98 -24.48 23.20 18.34
N GLY A 99 -24.44 21.93 18.71
CA GLY A 99 -25.37 21.33 19.66
C GLY A 99 -25.31 21.98 21.06
N ALA A 100 -24.11 22.30 21.55
CA ALA A 100 -23.93 22.98 22.83
C ALA A 100 -24.40 24.45 22.80
N MET A 101 -24.20 25.15 21.69
CA MET A 101 -24.65 26.54 21.52
C MET A 101 -26.17 26.63 21.37
N GLN A 102 -26.80 25.63 20.74
CA GLN A 102 -28.25 25.56 20.61
C GLN A 102 -28.93 25.19 21.93
N ALA A 103 -28.31 24.33 22.75
CA ALA A 103 -28.76 24.07 24.12
C ALA A 103 -28.71 25.34 24.99
N ALA A 104 -27.60 26.07 24.98
CA ALA A 104 -27.46 27.32 25.76
C ALA A 104 -28.38 28.46 25.27
N GLY A 105 -28.84 28.43 24.01
CA GLY A 105 -29.80 29.39 23.47
C GLY A 105 -31.23 29.16 23.95
N ASP A 106 -31.62 27.90 24.21
CA ASP A 106 -32.96 27.54 24.70
C ASP A 106 -33.13 27.91 26.18
N GLU A 107 -32.06 27.81 26.99
CA GLU A 107 -32.10 28.11 28.44
C GLU A 107 -32.25 29.60 28.77
N ASN A 108 -32.04 30.50 27.81
CA ASN A 108 -32.16 31.96 28.01
C ASN A 108 -33.52 32.53 27.57
N HIS A 109 -34.45 31.68 27.13
CA HIS A 109 -35.74 32.08 26.57
C HIS A 109 -36.97 31.53 27.34
N GLU A 110 -36.77 30.99 28.55
CA GLU A 110 -37.81 30.64 29.54
C GLU A 110 -37.98 31.69 30.65
#